data_AF-A0A7I7SQN7-F1
#
_entry.id   AF-A0A7I7SQN7-F1
#
_cell.length_a   1.000
_cell.length_b   1.000
_cell.length_c   1.000
_cell.angle_alpha   90.00
_cell.angle_beta   90.00
_cell.angle_gamma   90.00
#
_symmetry.space_group_name_H-M   'P 1'
#
loop_
_entity.id
_entity.type
_entity.pdbx_description
1 polymer ?
#
loop_
_entity_poly.entity_id
_entity_poly.type
_entity_poly.pdbx_seq_one_letter_code
_entity_poly.pdbx_strand_id
1 'polypeptide(L)'
;MCEVRPAGGEVVAVAKPVDDPIDVVPPVLDIPADAADALADANHLFRSCFTCGPDREPGDGLRIFVKRPPGQSVLADRWIADASLADDDGAVRPEIGWAALDCPGRWAASTASRAASRSWVR
;
A
#
# COMPACT_ATOMS: atom_id res chain seq x y z
N MET A 1 9.27 3.55 22.34
CA MET A 1 7.88 3.03 22.41
C MET A 1 6.97 4.18 22.03
N CYS A 2 6.16 4.04 20.99
CA CYS A 2 5.25 5.08 20.50
C CYS A 2 3.82 4.64 20.76
N GLU A 3 3.01 5.50 21.35
CA GLU A 3 1.58 5.24 21.59
C GLU A 3 0.75 5.94 20.52
N VAL A 4 -0.29 5.25 20.04
CA VAL A 4 -1.32 5.84 19.19
C VAL A 4 -2.53 6.11 20.06
N ARG A 5 -2.98 7.36 20.06
CA ARG A 5 -4.16 7.83 20.79
C ARG A 5 -5.10 8.56 19.82
N PRO A 6 -6.40 8.24 19.81
CA PRO A 6 -7.39 9.02 19.08
C PRO A 6 -7.72 10.31 19.88
N ALA A 7 -8.61 11.16 19.33
CA ALA A 7 -9.02 12.41 19.98
C ALA A 7 -9.57 12.22 21.43
N GLY A 8 -10.12 11.04 21.74
CA GLY A 8 -10.58 10.67 23.09
C GLY A 8 -9.48 10.33 24.11
N GLY A 9 -8.22 10.31 23.68
CA GLY A 9 -7.05 10.19 24.57
C GLY A 9 -6.70 8.78 25.04
N GLU A 10 -7.55 7.77 24.87
CA GLU A 10 -7.23 6.38 25.22
C GLU A 10 -6.13 5.80 24.32
N VAL A 11 -5.23 4.96 24.84
CA VAL A 11 -4.26 4.25 24.00
C VAL A 11 -4.99 3.18 23.21
N VAL A 12 -4.90 3.24 21.88
CA VAL A 12 -5.49 2.22 20.98
C VAL A 12 -4.44 1.32 20.34
N ALA A 13 -3.17 1.75 20.31
CA ALA A 13 -2.05 0.91 19.89
C ALA A 13 -0.73 1.38 20.49
N VAL A 14 0.23 0.45 20.60
CA VAL A 14 1.60 0.73 21.06
C VAL A 14 2.59 0.08 20.11
N ALA A 15 3.51 0.87 19.55
CA ALA A 15 4.63 0.40 18.77
C ALA A 15 5.90 0.33 19.63
N LYS A 16 6.63 -0.78 19.53
CA LYS A 16 7.95 -0.97 20.14
C LYS A 16 8.96 -1.24 19.03
N PRO A 17 10.19 -0.71 19.12
CA PRO A 17 11.25 -1.11 18.20
C PRO A 17 11.49 -2.62 18.34
N VAL A 18 11.77 -3.25 17.21
CA VAL A 18 12.28 -4.62 17.14
C VAL A 18 13.62 -4.55 16.44
N ASP A 19 14.63 -5.20 17.01
CA ASP A 19 15.99 -5.25 16.44
C ASP A 19 16.14 -6.40 15.43
N ASP A 20 15.07 -7.18 15.23
CA ASP A 20 15.04 -8.23 14.24
C ASP A 20 15.25 -7.63 12.83
N PRO A 21 16.25 -8.11 12.09
CA PRO A 21 16.47 -7.65 10.73
C PRO A 21 15.24 -7.97 9.88
N ILE A 22 14.74 -6.99 9.15
CA ILE A 22 13.69 -7.21 8.15
C ILE A 22 14.37 -7.72 6.89
N ASP A 23 13.96 -8.90 6.43
CA ASP A 23 14.36 -9.42 5.12
C ASP A 23 13.80 -8.50 4.02
N VAL A 24 14.67 -7.64 3.48
CA VAL A 24 14.32 -6.74 2.38
C VAL A 24 14.41 -7.51 1.07
N VAL A 25 13.27 -7.72 0.43
CA VAL A 25 13.21 -8.26 -0.93
C VAL A 25 13.70 -7.18 -1.91
N PRO A 26 14.60 -7.51 -2.86
CA PRO A 26 15.02 -6.57 -3.89
C PRO A 26 13.81 -5.97 -4.64
N PRO A 27 13.89 -4.72 -5.10
CA PRO A 27 12.79 -4.11 -5.83
C PRO A 27 12.50 -4.89 -7.11
N VAL A 28 11.20 -5.12 -7.38
CA VAL A 28 10.77 -5.67 -8.67
C VAL A 28 10.83 -4.55 -9.69
N LEU A 29 11.65 -4.72 -10.73
CA LEU A 29 11.84 -3.69 -11.78
C LEU A 29 10.98 -3.94 -13.02
N ASP A 30 10.60 -5.19 -13.28
CA ASP A 30 9.74 -5.57 -14.40
C ASP A 30 8.28 -5.64 -13.94
N ILE A 31 7.63 -4.47 -13.90
CA ILE A 31 6.24 -4.31 -13.49
C ILE A 31 5.42 -3.96 -14.73
N PRO A 32 4.45 -4.80 -15.14
CA PRO A 32 3.63 -4.51 -16.32
C PRO A 32 2.65 -3.35 -16.08
N ALA A 33 2.46 -2.49 -17.07
CA ALA A 33 1.73 -1.22 -16.96
C ALA A 33 0.18 -1.33 -17.04
N ASP A 34 -0.35 -2.50 -17.40
CA ASP A 34 -1.79 -2.78 -17.62
C ASP A 34 -2.58 -3.01 -16.32
N ALA A 35 -1.99 -2.75 -15.15
CA ALA A 35 -2.67 -3.01 -13.87
C ALA A 35 -3.87 -2.08 -13.65
N ALA A 36 -3.79 -0.84 -14.13
CA ALA A 36 -4.89 0.12 -14.06
C ALA A 36 -6.13 -0.37 -14.81
N ASP A 37 -5.95 -0.87 -16.03
CA ASP A 37 -7.04 -1.34 -16.90
C ASP A 37 -7.75 -2.54 -16.26
N ALA A 38 -6.97 -3.52 -15.79
CA ALA A 38 -7.52 -4.71 -15.14
C ALA A 38 -8.31 -4.38 -13.86
N LEU A 39 -7.91 -3.35 -13.10
CA LEU A 39 -8.62 -2.95 -11.90
C LEU A 39 -9.89 -2.13 -12.22
N ALA A 40 -9.85 -1.31 -13.27
CA ALA A 40 -11.01 -0.57 -13.75
C ALA A 40 -12.13 -1.50 -14.25
N ASP A 41 -11.76 -2.61 -14.89
CA ASP A 41 -12.69 -3.65 -15.35
C ASP A 41 -13.22 -4.55 -14.22
N ALA A 42 -12.62 -4.49 -13.02
CA ALA A 42 -13.04 -5.26 -11.86
C ALA A 42 -14.10 -4.51 -11.02
N ASN A 43 -14.87 -5.26 -10.23
CA ASN A 43 -15.82 -4.68 -9.27
C ASN A 43 -15.10 -4.14 -8.01
N HIS A 44 -14.22 -3.15 -8.19
CA HIS A 44 -13.49 -2.53 -7.09
C HIS A 44 -14.45 -1.80 -6.14
N LEU A 45 -14.51 -2.22 -4.87
CA LEU A 45 -15.52 -1.74 -3.92
C LEU A 45 -15.38 -0.24 -3.58
N PHE A 46 -14.20 0.34 -3.76
CA PHE A 46 -13.90 1.73 -3.41
C PHE A 46 -13.40 2.48 -4.64
N ARG A 47 -14.25 2.70 -5.64
CA ARG A 47 -13.79 3.21 -6.95
C ARG A 47 -13.16 4.60 -6.92
N SER A 48 -13.49 5.41 -5.93
CA SER A 48 -12.89 6.73 -5.65
C SER A 48 -11.88 6.71 -4.48
N CYS A 49 -11.36 5.54 -4.07
CA CYS A 49 -10.31 5.46 -3.05
C CYS A 49 -9.11 6.36 -3.42
N PHE A 50 -8.56 7.11 -2.45
CA PHE A 50 -7.40 7.98 -2.69
C PHE A 50 -6.19 7.21 -3.23
N THR A 51 -5.92 6.01 -2.70
CA THR A 51 -4.75 5.23 -3.11
C THR A 51 -4.99 4.41 -4.37
N CYS A 52 -6.04 3.58 -4.41
CA CYS A 52 -6.24 2.58 -5.48
C CYS A 52 -7.56 2.74 -6.25
N GLY A 53 -8.17 3.93 -6.22
CA GLY A 53 -9.44 4.19 -6.91
C GLY A 53 -9.28 4.26 -8.43
N PRO A 54 -9.81 3.31 -9.22
CA PRO A 54 -9.71 3.34 -10.68
C PRO A 54 -10.46 4.51 -11.33
N ASP A 55 -11.50 5.04 -10.69
CA ASP A 55 -12.33 6.15 -11.23
C ASP A 55 -11.70 7.54 -11.02
N ARG A 56 -10.51 7.62 -10.41
CA ARG A 56 -9.77 8.88 -10.27
C ARG A 56 -9.04 9.22 -11.56
N GLU A 57 -8.89 10.50 -11.89
CA GLU A 57 -8.11 10.90 -13.06
C GLU A 57 -6.59 10.87 -12.77
N PRO A 58 -5.72 10.74 -13.79
CA PRO A 58 -4.29 10.95 -13.62
C PRO A 58 -4.01 12.32 -12.96
N GLY A 59 -3.17 12.32 -11.90
CA GLY A 59 -2.91 13.51 -11.08
C GLY A 59 -3.87 13.70 -9.91
N ASP A 60 -4.95 12.90 -9.80
CA ASP A 60 -5.84 12.87 -8.64
C ASP A 60 -5.63 11.58 -7.82
N GLY A 61 -5.36 11.75 -6.53
CA GLY A 61 -4.98 10.64 -5.65
C GLY A 61 -3.63 10.02 -6.03
N LEU A 62 -3.44 8.75 -5.67
CA LEU A 62 -2.17 8.05 -5.88
C LEU A 62 -2.23 7.09 -7.07
N ARG A 63 -3.42 6.57 -7.39
CA ARG A 63 -3.66 5.62 -8.50
C ARG A 63 -2.63 4.48 -8.53
N ILE A 64 -2.43 3.85 -7.38
CA ILE A 64 -1.54 2.69 -7.19
C ILE A 64 -2.36 1.41 -7.33
N PHE A 65 -2.05 0.63 -8.36
CA PHE A 65 -2.77 -0.56 -8.80
C PHE A 65 -1.87 -1.78 -8.73
N VAL A 66 -1.59 -2.26 -7.51
CA VAL A 66 -0.69 -3.39 -7.32
C VAL A 66 -1.22 -4.69 -7.94
N LYS A 67 -0.31 -5.42 -8.58
CA LYS A 67 -0.54 -6.79 -9.05
C LYS A 67 0.67 -7.65 -8.80
N ARG A 68 0.54 -8.96 -9.02
CA ARG A 68 1.67 -9.90 -8.94
C ARG A 68 2.38 -9.95 -10.30
N PRO A 69 3.63 -9.47 -10.41
CA PRO A 69 4.39 -9.63 -11.64
C PRO A 69 4.73 -11.12 -11.89
N PRO A 70 4.93 -11.54 -13.15
CA PRO A 70 5.27 -12.93 -13.46
C PRO A 70 6.50 -13.41 -12.68
N GLY A 71 6.39 -14.59 -12.07
CA GLY A 71 7.49 -15.19 -11.30
C GLY A 71 7.79 -14.54 -9.94
N GLN A 72 7.02 -13.53 -9.51
CA GLN A 72 7.25 -12.84 -8.24
C GLN A 72 6.31 -13.31 -7.12
N SER A 73 6.84 -13.35 -5.89
CA SER A 73 6.09 -13.69 -4.68
C SER A 73 5.34 -12.47 -4.08
N VAL A 74 5.67 -11.26 -4.53
CA VAL A 74 5.14 -9.98 -4.02
C VAL A 74 4.09 -9.37 -4.95
N LEU A 75 3.32 -8.43 -4.40
CA LEU A 75 2.54 -7.48 -5.18
C LEU A 75 3.39 -6.23 -5.42
N ALA A 76 3.35 -5.68 -6.63
CA ALA A 76 4.11 -4.50 -7.00
C ALA A 76 3.30 -3.64 -7.97
N ASP A 77 3.60 -2.34 -7.97
CA ASP A 77 3.14 -1.37 -8.96
C ASP A 77 4.24 -0.33 -9.23
N ARG A 78 4.17 0.31 -10.39
CA ARG A 78 5.00 1.46 -10.72
C ARG A 78 4.22 2.72 -10.41
N TRP A 79 4.63 3.42 -9.36
CA TRP A 79 4.04 4.69 -8.99
C TRP A 79 5.02 5.84 -9.23
N ILE A 80 4.53 6.90 -9.90
CA ILE A 80 5.21 8.18 -10.03
C ILE A 80 4.31 9.18 -9.33
N ALA A 81 4.79 9.75 -8.23
CA ALA A 81 4.04 10.75 -7.48
C ALA A 81 3.86 12.02 -8.32
N ASP A 82 2.66 12.56 -8.33
CA ASP A 82 2.40 13.88 -8.90
C ASP A 82 3.15 14.96 -8.10
N ALA A 83 3.57 16.03 -8.77
CA ALA A 83 4.32 17.12 -8.13
C ALA A 83 3.54 17.80 -6.98
N SER A 84 2.20 17.80 -7.03
CA SER A 84 1.34 18.30 -5.95
C SER A 84 1.43 17.49 -4.65
N LEU A 85 2.04 16.29 -4.69
CA LEU A 85 2.24 15.41 -3.55
C LEU A 85 3.60 15.59 -2.87
N ALA A 86 4.47 16.42 -3.45
CA ALA A 86 5.77 16.73 -2.89
C ALA A 86 5.72 17.79 -1.79
N ASP A 87 6.73 17.81 -0.93
CA ASP A 87 7.04 18.94 -0.05
C ASP A 87 7.84 20.02 -0.80
N ASP A 88 8.24 21.07 -0.08
CA ASP A 88 8.98 22.20 -0.63
C ASP A 88 10.38 21.81 -1.15
N ASP A 89 10.92 20.65 -0.73
CA ASP A 89 12.20 20.10 -1.19
C ASP A 89 12.03 19.14 -2.39
N GLY A 90 10.80 18.93 -2.85
CA GLY A 90 10.48 18.03 -3.95
C GLY A 90 10.42 16.55 -3.57
N ALA A 91 10.47 16.22 -2.27
CA ALA A 91 10.32 14.86 -1.78
C ALA A 91 8.85 14.52 -1.55
N VAL A 92 8.45 13.25 -1.71
CA VAL A 92 7.08 12.82 -1.39
C VAL A 92 6.82 13.09 0.10
N ARG A 93 5.74 13.82 0.40
CA ARG A 93 5.38 14.13 1.79
C ARG A 93 5.20 12.84 2.61
N PRO A 94 5.66 12.78 3.88
CA PRO A 94 5.63 11.54 4.67
C PRO A 94 4.24 10.91 4.77
N GLU A 95 3.19 11.70 4.96
CA GLU A 95 1.81 11.22 5.03
C GLU A 95 1.33 10.61 3.71
N ILE A 96 1.82 11.10 2.57
CA ILE A 96 1.54 10.51 1.26
C ILE A 96 2.31 9.21 1.08
N GLY A 97 3.56 9.15 1.54
CA GLY A 97 4.33 7.91 1.59
C GLY A 97 3.62 6.81 2.38
N TRP A 98 3.04 7.15 3.53
CA TRP A 98 2.22 6.20 4.31
C TRP A 98 0.92 5.82 3.59
N ALA A 99 0.22 6.78 2.99
CA ALA A 99 -1.01 6.51 2.22
C ALA A 99 -0.75 5.60 1.00
N ALA A 100 0.44 5.70 0.40
CA ALA A 100 0.86 4.84 -0.71
C ALA A 100 0.99 3.37 -0.29
N LEU A 101 1.28 3.08 0.99
CA LEU A 101 1.43 1.72 1.50
C LEU A 101 0.13 1.06 1.97
N ASP A 102 -0.91 1.85 2.27
CA ASP A 102 -2.14 1.36 2.91
C ASP A 102 -2.89 0.30 2.06
N CYS A 103 -3.35 0.68 0.87
CA CYS A 103 -4.08 -0.24 0.00
C CYS A 103 -3.22 -1.42 -0.47
N PRO A 104 -1.97 -1.23 -0.94
CA PRO A 104 -1.05 -2.34 -1.20
C PRO A 104 -0.90 -3.30 -0.02
N GLY A 105 -0.73 -2.78 1.20
CA GLY A 105 -0.62 -3.55 2.42
C GLY A 105 -1.86 -4.40 2.69
N ARG A 106 -3.06 -3.82 2.54
CA ARG A 106 -4.32 -4.57 2.64
C ARG A 106 -4.40 -5.70 1.60
N TRP A 107 -4.04 -5.43 0.35
CA TRP A 107 -4.06 -6.45 -0.71
C TRP A 107 -3.07 -7.57 -0.41
N ALA A 108 -1.84 -7.24 -0.01
CA ALA A 108 -0.82 -8.21 0.39
C ALA A 108 -1.31 -9.09 1.55
N ALA A 109 -1.88 -8.50 2.60
CA ALA A 109 -2.43 -9.22 3.75
C ALA A 109 -3.59 -10.15 3.35
N SER A 110 -4.49 -9.68 2.46
CA SER A 110 -5.60 -10.51 1.97
C SER A 110 -5.11 -11.72 1.17
N THR A 111 -4.04 -11.57 0.36
CA THR A 111 -3.44 -12.71 -0.35
C THR A 111 -2.72 -13.68 0.59
N ALA A 112 -2.06 -13.17 1.64
CA ALA A 112 -1.42 -13.99 2.67
C ALA A 112 -2.45 -14.79 3.49
N SER A 113 -3.63 -14.23 3.74
CA SER A 113 -4.70 -14.90 4.51
C SER A 113 -5.28 -16.15 3.83
N ARG A 114 -5.09 -16.32 2.52
CA ARG A 114 -5.41 -17.59 1.81
C ARG A 114 -4.32 -18.66 1.98
N ALA A 115 -3.12 -18.29 2.42
CA ALA A 115 -2.02 -19.21 2.74
C ALA A 115 -1.91 -19.53 4.24
N ALA A 116 -2.40 -18.62 5.11
CA ALA A 116 -2.21 -18.70 6.56
C ALA A 116 -3.40 -19.26 7.36
N SER A 117 -4.31 -20.02 6.74
CA SER A 117 -5.42 -20.69 7.47
C SER A 117 -4.99 -21.91 8.32
N ARG A 118 -3.70 -22.04 8.62
CA ARG A 118 -3.20 -23.03 9.59
C ARG A 118 -2.44 -22.31 10.71
N SER A 119 -3.07 -22.36 11.88
CA SER A 119 -2.55 -22.09 13.23
C SER A 119 -2.17 -20.65 13.59
N TRP A 120 -3.15 -19.88 14.07
CA TRP A 120 -2.96 -18.92 15.17
C TRP A 120 -4.18 -18.95 16.10
N VAL A 121 -4.33 -20.07 16.82
CA VAL A 121 -4.96 -20.12 18.14
C VAL A 121 -4.06 -21.01 18.99
N ARG A 122 -3.26 -20.38 19.85
CA ARG A 122 -2.94 -20.83 21.22
C ARG A 122 -2.25 -19.70 21.95
#